data_AF-A0A8I6RYN8-F1
#
_entry.id   AF-A0A8I6RYN8-F1
#
_cell.length_a   1.000
_cell.length_b   1.000
_cell.length_c   1.000
_cell.angle_alpha   90.00
_cell.angle_beta   90.00
_cell.angle_gamma   90.00
#
_symmetry.space_group_name_H-M   'P 1'
#
loop_
_entity.id
_entity.type
_entity.pdbx_description
1 polymer ?
#
loop_
_entity_poly.entity_id
_entity_poly.type
_entity_poly.pdbx_seq_one_letter_code
_entity_poly.pdbx_strand_id
1 'polypeptide(L)'
;MSNAQHTLKVRFLYKTILRLHRGLPAELNIIGTAYVKDEFRRHKTCDAATAVKFLSGWADYAVMLAEQLGVKGPKTTSKLGKHINEDLLEQMSDEQVAQLYELMKTTKNPS
;
A
#
# COMPACT_ATOMS: atom_id res chain seq x y z
N MET A 1 1.39 -0.84 25.70
CA MET A 1 1.12 -2.15 25.05
C MET A 1 2.28 -3.07 25.36
N SER A 2 2.05 -4.37 25.62
CA SER A 2 3.17 -5.31 25.78
C SER A 2 3.85 -5.60 24.43
N ASN A 3 5.17 -5.87 24.45
CA ASN A 3 5.93 -6.21 23.23
C ASN A 3 5.36 -7.42 22.48
N ALA A 4 4.78 -8.38 23.21
CA ALA A 4 4.12 -9.54 22.63
C ALA A 4 2.86 -9.16 21.83
N GLN A 5 1.98 -8.32 22.40
CA GLN A 5 0.78 -7.84 21.70
C GLN A 5 1.13 -7.01 20.46
N HIS A 6 2.15 -6.16 20.55
CA HIS A 6 2.64 -5.40 19.40
C HIS A 6 3.11 -6.33 18.28
N THR A 7 3.98 -7.31 18.60
CA THR A 7 4.50 -8.28 17.62
C THR A 7 3.37 -9.07 16.93
N LEU A 8 2.34 -9.48 17.68
CA LEU A 8 1.19 -10.17 17.12
C LEU A 8 0.41 -9.29 16.13
N LYS A 9 0.14 -8.02 16.49
CA LYS A 9 -0.55 -7.06 15.61
C LYS A 9 0.24 -6.82 14.32
N VAL A 10 1.56 -6.60 14.41
CA VAL A 10 2.44 -6.39 13.24
C VAL A 10 2.40 -7.62 12.32
N ARG A 11 2.55 -8.83 12.88
CA ARG A 11 2.52 -10.08 12.11
C ARG A 11 1.16 -10.34 11.47
N PHE A 12 0.08 -10.02 12.18
CA PHE A 12 -1.27 -10.15 11.65
C PHE A 12 -1.47 -9.24 10.43
N LEU A 13 -1.16 -7.95 10.57
CA LEU A 13 -1.29 -6.98 9.48
C LEU A 13 -0.45 -7.37 8.26
N TYR A 14 0.82 -7.70 8.48
CA TYR A 14 1.74 -8.15 7.42
C TYR A 14 1.18 -9.36 6.65
N LYS A 15 0.70 -10.40 7.36
CA LYS A 15 0.11 -11.59 6.72
C LYS A 15 -1.20 -11.28 5.99
N THR A 16 -2.02 -10.37 6.52
CA THR A 16 -3.28 -9.94 5.88
C THR A 16 -3.00 -9.26 4.55
N ILE A 17 -2.05 -8.32 4.51
CA ILE A 17 -1.64 -7.63 3.27
C ILE A 17 -1.15 -8.65 2.23
N LEU A 18 -0.25 -9.56 2.61
CA LEU A 18 0.26 -10.59 1.70
C LEU A 18 -0.84 -11.52 1.17
N ARG A 19 -1.91 -11.75 1.94
CA ARG A 19 -3.06 -12.51 1.48
C ARG A 19 -3.89 -11.71 0.48
N LEU A 20 -4.13 -10.43 0.75
CA LEU A 20 -4.85 -9.53 -0.16
C LEU A 20 -4.12 -9.39 -1.50
N HIS A 21 -2.78 -9.34 -1.51
CA HIS A 21 -1.99 -9.26 -2.74
C HIS A 21 -2.22 -10.43 -3.70
N ARG A 22 -2.61 -11.62 -3.19
CA ARG A 22 -2.99 -12.77 -4.05
C ARG A 22 -4.25 -12.50 -4.87
N GLY A 23 -5.03 -11.47 -4.48
CA GLY A 23 -6.17 -10.97 -5.22
C GLY A 23 -5.83 -9.97 -6.33
N LEU A 24 -4.59 -9.49 -6.40
CA LEU A 24 -4.16 -8.50 -7.40
C LEU A 24 -3.79 -9.16 -8.74
N PRO A 25 -3.86 -8.40 -9.86
CA PRO A 25 -3.18 -8.74 -11.12
C PRO A 25 -1.72 -9.13 -10.89
N ALA A 26 -1.19 -10.01 -11.74
CA ALA A 26 0.11 -10.65 -11.54
C ALA A 26 1.25 -9.64 -11.33
N GLU A 27 1.29 -8.61 -12.16
CA GLU A 27 2.31 -7.56 -12.15
C GLU A 27 2.24 -6.76 -10.83
N LEU A 28 1.03 -6.34 -10.44
CA LEU A 28 0.79 -5.60 -9.19
C LEU A 28 1.11 -6.44 -7.95
N ASN A 29 0.81 -7.73 -7.99
CA ASN A 29 1.14 -8.66 -6.91
C ASN A 29 2.66 -8.78 -6.73
N ILE A 30 3.41 -8.98 -7.82
CA ILE A 30 4.86 -9.15 -7.78
C ILE A 30 5.53 -7.90 -7.18
N ILE A 31 5.25 -6.72 -7.74
CA ILE A 31 5.88 -5.47 -7.28
C ILE A 31 5.42 -5.12 -5.87
N GLY A 32 4.13 -5.24 -5.57
CA GLY A 32 3.57 -4.90 -4.26
C GLY A 32 4.09 -5.82 -3.16
N THR A 33 4.17 -7.12 -3.42
CA THR A 33 4.67 -8.09 -2.43
C THR A 33 6.15 -7.86 -2.11
N ALA A 34 6.97 -7.51 -3.11
CA ALA A 34 8.36 -7.14 -2.87
C ALA A 34 8.46 -5.87 -2.01
N TYR A 35 7.68 -4.83 -2.37
CA TYR A 35 7.66 -3.56 -1.63
C TYR A 35 7.24 -3.73 -0.16
N VAL A 36 6.13 -4.44 0.11
CA VAL A 36 5.66 -4.71 1.48
C VAL A 36 6.72 -5.40 2.34
N LYS A 37 7.41 -6.40 1.77
CA LYS A 37 8.49 -7.12 2.48
C LYS A 37 9.61 -6.17 2.88
N ASP A 38 9.99 -5.28 1.97
CA ASP A 38 11.09 -4.35 2.19
C ASP A 38 10.72 -3.27 3.19
N GLU A 39 9.53 -2.69 3.09
CA GLU A 39 9.05 -1.68 4.03
C GLU A 39 8.92 -2.19 5.46
N PHE A 40 8.32 -3.37 5.65
CA PHE A 40 8.24 -3.99 6.98
C PHE A 40 9.62 -4.38 7.52
N ARG A 41 10.59 -4.70 6.65
CA ARG A 41 11.98 -4.97 7.07
C ARG A 41 12.68 -3.69 7.52
N ARG A 42 12.55 -2.61 6.76
CA ARG A 42 13.15 -1.29 7.06
C ARG A 42 12.61 -0.71 8.36
N HIS A 43 11.35 -0.98 8.70
CA HIS A 43 10.70 -0.45 9.90
C HIS A 43 10.79 -1.35 11.14
N LYS A 44 11.59 -2.42 11.13
CA LYS A 44 11.72 -3.34 12.28
C LYS A 44 12.26 -2.68 13.56
N THR A 45 13.07 -1.64 13.42
CA THR A 45 13.78 -0.98 14.52
C THR A 45 13.43 0.50 14.64
N CYS A 46 12.29 0.93 14.07
CA CYS A 46 11.83 2.30 14.22
C CYS A 46 11.32 2.58 15.65
N ASP A 47 11.25 3.85 16.02
CA ASP A 47 10.71 4.27 17.30
C ASP A 47 9.19 4.05 17.38
N ALA A 48 8.64 4.10 18.59
CA ALA A 48 7.23 3.81 18.83
C ALA A 48 6.28 4.76 18.11
N ALA A 49 6.61 6.05 17.97
CA ALA A 49 5.74 7.02 17.31
C ALA A 49 5.70 6.75 15.79
N THR A 50 6.86 6.47 15.20
CA THR A 50 6.96 6.05 13.79
C THR A 50 6.23 4.73 13.55
N ALA A 51 6.38 3.76 14.45
CA ALA A 51 5.70 2.46 14.34
C ALA A 51 4.17 2.60 14.35
N VAL A 52 3.61 3.51 15.16
CA VAL A 52 2.16 3.77 15.19
C VAL A 52 1.68 4.33 13.86
N LYS A 53 2.35 5.35 13.32
CA LYS A 53 2.00 5.94 12.01
C LYS A 53 2.12 4.91 10.88
N PHE A 54 3.22 4.15 10.89
CA PHE A 54 3.48 3.08 9.93
C PHE A 54 2.35 2.04 9.93
N LEU A 55 2.00 1.51 11.10
CA LEU A 55 0.95 0.50 11.20
C LEU A 55 -0.43 1.05 10.84
N SER A 56 -0.73 2.32 11.14
CA SER A 56 -1.97 2.96 10.72
C SER A 56 -2.07 3.03 9.20
N GLY A 57 -1.05 3.56 8.53
CA GLY A 57 -1.06 3.67 7.06
C GLY A 57 -1.18 2.32 6.36
N TRP A 58 -0.51 1.29 6.88
CA TRP A 58 -0.64 -0.07 6.34
C TRP A 58 -2.00 -0.73 6.64
N ALA A 59 -2.64 -0.39 7.76
CA ALA A 59 -4.00 -0.84 8.05
C ALA A 59 -5.01 -0.18 7.10
N ASP A 60 -4.88 1.13 6.86
CA ASP A 60 -5.74 1.87 5.92
C ASP A 60 -5.58 1.34 4.49
N TYR A 61 -4.33 1.05 4.08
CA TYR A 61 -4.03 0.37 2.81
C TYR A 61 -4.72 -1.00 2.71
N ALA A 62 -4.64 -1.82 3.77
CA ALA A 62 -5.26 -3.14 3.78
C ALA A 62 -6.78 -3.08 3.70
N VAL A 63 -7.42 -2.12 4.39
CA VAL A 63 -8.87 -1.89 4.33
C VAL A 63 -9.27 -1.48 2.92
N MET A 64 -8.61 -0.47 2.34
CA MET A 64 -8.86 -0.05 0.96
C MET A 64 -8.74 -1.21 -0.03
N LEU A 65 -7.68 -2.02 0.09
CA LEU A 65 -7.44 -3.11 -0.82
C LEU A 65 -8.51 -4.21 -0.67
N ALA A 66 -8.94 -4.49 0.56
CA ALA A 66 -10.02 -5.44 0.81
C ALA A 66 -11.36 -4.97 0.22
N GLU A 67 -11.69 -3.68 0.35
CA GLU A 67 -12.88 -3.07 -0.25
C GLU A 67 -12.87 -3.20 -1.77
N GLN A 68 -11.72 -2.89 -2.41
CA GLN A 68 -11.59 -2.94 -3.86
C GLN A 68 -11.69 -4.37 -4.38
N LEU A 69 -11.00 -5.33 -3.75
CA LEU A 69 -11.03 -6.73 -4.15
C LEU A 69 -12.40 -7.40 -3.92
N GLY A 70 -13.19 -6.86 -2.99
CA GLY A 70 -14.51 -7.37 -2.63
C GLY A 70 -14.49 -8.75 -1.97
N VAL A 71 -15.66 -9.17 -1.47
CA VAL A 71 -15.83 -10.46 -0.77
C VAL A 71 -15.71 -11.67 -1.73
N LYS A 72 -15.93 -11.46 -3.03
CA LYS A 72 -15.95 -12.52 -4.06
C LYS A 72 -14.56 -12.83 -4.65
N GLY A 73 -13.52 -12.12 -4.24
CA GLY A 73 -12.14 -12.41 -4.57
C GLY A 73 -11.65 -11.87 -5.94
N PRO A 74 -10.39 -12.18 -6.31
CA PRO A 74 -9.59 -11.56 -7.39
C PRO A 74 -10.23 -11.32 -8.77
N LYS A 75 -11.36 -11.98 -9.08
CA LYS A 75 -11.88 -12.10 -10.45
C LYS A 75 -12.97 -11.09 -10.80
N THR A 76 -13.32 -10.17 -9.90
CA THR A 76 -14.44 -9.22 -10.09
C THR A 76 -14.05 -7.74 -10.09
N THR A 77 -12.77 -7.41 -9.96
CA THR A 77 -12.28 -6.04 -9.85
C THR A 77 -12.15 -5.37 -11.21
N SER A 78 -13.08 -4.46 -11.55
CA SER A 78 -12.99 -3.65 -12.78
C SER A 78 -12.13 -2.40 -12.62
N LYS A 79 -11.88 -1.93 -11.39
CA LYS A 79 -10.99 -0.80 -11.09
C LYS A 79 -10.26 -1.00 -9.77
N LEU A 80 -8.93 -0.93 -9.83
CA LEU A 80 -8.03 -0.86 -8.67
C LEU A 80 -7.47 0.56 -8.54
N GLY A 81 -7.19 0.97 -7.31
CA GLY A 81 -6.66 2.29 -6.99
C GLY A 81 -7.74 3.32 -6.63
N LYS A 82 -7.28 4.48 -6.16
CA LYS A 82 -8.10 5.66 -5.85
C LYS A 82 -7.58 6.84 -6.67
N HIS A 83 -8.46 7.79 -6.96
CA HIS A 83 -8.03 9.07 -7.50
C HIS A 83 -7.19 9.81 -6.45
N ILE A 84 -6.14 10.49 -6.92
CA ILE A 84 -5.34 11.40 -6.09
C ILE A 84 -6.21 12.64 -5.84
N ASN A 85 -6.41 12.99 -4.57
CA ASN A 85 -7.14 14.20 -4.18
C ASN A 85 -6.22 15.43 -4.28
N GLU A 86 -6.83 16.60 -4.46
CA GLU A 86 -6.13 17.87 -4.62
C GLU A 86 -5.28 18.21 -3.38
N ASP A 87 -5.81 17.98 -2.17
CA ASP A 87 -5.04 18.23 -0.93
C ASP A 87 -3.74 17.40 -0.84
N LEU A 88 -3.73 16.19 -1.41
CA LEU A 88 -2.53 15.35 -1.44
C LEU A 88 -1.51 15.88 -2.46
N LEU A 89 -1.97 16.41 -3.59
CA LEU A 89 -1.10 17.06 -4.57
C LEU A 89 -0.46 18.32 -3.99
N GLU A 90 -1.20 19.11 -3.22
CA GLU A 90 -0.67 20.31 -2.55
C GLU A 90 0.38 19.99 -1.48
N GLN A 91 0.34 18.78 -0.90
CA GLN A 91 1.32 18.32 0.09
C GLN A 91 2.61 17.75 -0.53
N MET A 92 2.61 17.52 -1.85
CA MET A 92 3.76 16.97 -2.56
C MET A 92 4.77 18.06 -2.94
N SER A 93 6.05 17.69 -3.04
CA SER A 93 7.06 18.60 -3.59
C SER A 93 6.88 18.77 -5.11
N ASP A 94 7.40 19.86 -5.66
CA ASP A 94 7.37 20.12 -7.10
C ASP A 94 7.96 18.95 -7.91
N GLU A 95 9.02 18.32 -7.42
CA GLU A 95 9.64 17.16 -8.05
C GLU A 95 8.72 15.93 -8.01
N GLN A 96 8.02 15.69 -6.90
CA GLN A 96 7.07 14.57 -6.79
C GLN A 96 5.88 14.76 -7.74
N VAL A 97 5.37 15.98 -7.85
CA VAL A 97 4.29 16.32 -8.79
C VAL A 97 4.77 16.14 -10.23
N ALA A 98 5.98 16.62 -10.57
CA ALA A 98 6.56 16.44 -11.89
C ALA A 98 6.73 14.96 -12.26
N GLN A 99 7.22 14.14 -11.32
CA GLN A 99 7.35 12.68 -11.53
C GLN A 99 6.01 12.00 -11.78
N LEU A 100 4.97 12.35 -11.02
CA LEU A 100 3.62 11.83 -11.23
C LEU A 100 3.05 12.25 -12.58
N TYR A 101 3.31 13.49 -13.01
CA TYR A 101 2.86 13.99 -14.30
C TYR A 101 3.53 13.24 -15.47
N GLU A 102 4.83 13.01 -15.40
CA GLU A 102 5.54 12.21 -16.40
C GLU A 102 5.08 10.74 -16.41
N LEU A 103 4.79 10.16 -15.24
CA LEU A 103 4.17 8.84 -15.16
C LEU A 103 2.77 8.81 -15.84
N MET A 104 1.96 9.85 -15.65
CA MET A 104 0.65 9.95 -16.31
C MET A 104 0.80 10.05 -17.84
N LYS A 105 1.81 10.78 -18.34
CA LYS A 105 2.07 10.90 -19.78
C LYS A 105 2.51 9.57 -20.41
N THR A 106 3.46 8.89 -19.78
CA THR A 106 3.99 7.60 -20.28
C THR A 106 2.92 6.51 -20.33
N THR A 107 1.97 6.51 -19.40
CA THR A 107 0.83 5.56 -19.40
C THR A 107 -0.23 5.88 -20.45
N LYS A 108 -0.38 7.14 -20.89
CA LYS A 108 -1.32 7.54 -21.96
C LYS A 108 -0.77 7.35 -23.37
N ASN A 109 0.54 7.46 -23.53
CA ASN A 109 1.26 7.24 -24.79
C ASN A 109 2.31 6.14 -24.61
N PRO A 110 1.90 4.87 -24.42
CA PRO A 110 2.86 3.77 -24.38
C PRO A 110 3.59 3.73 -25.72
N SER A 111 4.93 3.72 -25.68
CA SER A 111 5.78 3.56 -26.87
C SER A 111 5.54 2.23 -27.58
#